data_AF-A0AAP9S5M1-F1
#
_entry.id   AF-A0AAP9S5M1-F1
#
_cell.length_a   1.000
_cell.length_b   1.000
_cell.length_c   1.000
_cell.angle_alpha   90.00
_cell.angle_beta   90.00
_cell.angle_gamma   90.00
#
_symmetry.space_group_name_H-M   'P 1'
#
loop_
_entity.id
_entity.type
_entity.pdbx_description
1 polymer ?
#
loop_
_entity_poly.entity_id
_entity_poly.type
_entity_poly.pdbx_seq_one_letter_code
_entity_poly.pdbx_strand_id
1 'polypeptide(L)'
;MCKFKSGIILKNRVVLAPEGNDSHSDLLESLGIEDTHFNASKTFVRAELVPPDGNKAVDIGKWEYIVDQDITPDWYDDDPGRYEADFRVAVKEYLKDKFVVICGRAWTPIKSDEKGTYYLLDGFLEEYTFGKNNNYAESNIRNELVDSELAKDLRKEFGDRLVPIALDLLSLDGLDDYGIVEGDILAIPTLDLYRECRKSIPKSDNWWWLATPDSTPSGTGASCVRCVRSDGYVSYRDCGWDVRGVRPFCIIKS
;
A
#
# COMPACT_ATOMS: atom_id res chain seq x y z
N MET A 1 17.60 1.45 -2.81
CA MET A 1 16.22 1.34 -3.34
C MET A 1 15.60 2.68 -3.09
N CYS A 2 15.11 3.34 -4.14
CA CYS A 2 14.52 4.67 -4.04
C CYS A 2 13.23 4.61 -3.21
N LYS A 3 12.90 5.70 -2.51
CA LYS A 3 11.69 5.81 -1.70
C LYS A 3 10.57 6.51 -2.45
N PHE A 4 9.35 6.16 -2.08
CA PHE A 4 8.17 6.87 -2.53
C PHE A 4 8.13 8.28 -1.91
N LYS A 5 7.85 9.36 -2.65
CA LYS A 5 7.70 9.47 -4.11
C LYS A 5 8.99 10.01 -4.73
N SER A 6 9.54 9.30 -5.72
CA SER A 6 10.76 9.75 -6.38
C SER A 6 10.49 10.55 -7.68
N GLY A 7 11.49 11.31 -8.10
CA GLY A 7 11.47 11.99 -9.38
C GLY A 7 12.80 12.65 -9.73
N ILE A 8 12.84 13.19 -10.94
CA ILE A 8 13.95 13.96 -11.49
C ILE A 8 13.50 15.42 -11.63
N ILE A 9 14.25 16.31 -10.99
CA ILE A 9 14.11 17.76 -11.16
C ILE A 9 15.08 18.19 -12.26
N LEU A 10 14.53 18.84 -13.28
CA LEU A 10 15.27 19.54 -14.31
C LEU A 10 15.11 21.04 -14.08
N LYS A 11 16.03 21.85 -14.63
CA LYS A 11 16.03 23.31 -14.42
C LYS A 11 14.68 24.00 -14.68
N ASN A 12 13.88 23.46 -15.59
CA ASN A 12 12.60 24.02 -16.04
C ASN A 12 11.36 23.15 -15.75
N ARG A 13 11.50 21.94 -15.21
CA ARG A 13 10.36 21.05 -14.93
C ARG A 13 10.70 19.95 -13.93
N VAL A 14 9.67 19.39 -13.30
CA VAL A 14 9.76 18.17 -12.51
C VAL A 14 9.18 17.01 -13.30
N VAL A 15 9.83 15.86 -13.26
CA VAL A 15 9.32 14.59 -13.79
C VAL A 15 9.27 13.59 -12.65
N LEU A 16 8.07 13.14 -12.28
CA LEU A 16 7.91 12.12 -11.25
C LEU A 16 8.06 10.73 -11.83
N ALA A 17 8.56 9.80 -11.02
CA ALA A 17 8.64 8.41 -11.43
C ALA A 17 7.23 7.82 -11.64
N PRO A 18 7.06 6.88 -12.58
CA PRO A 18 5.76 6.26 -12.82
C PRO A 18 5.29 5.43 -11.61
N GLU A 19 4.02 5.04 -11.61
CA GLU A 19 3.46 4.25 -10.52
C GLU A 19 4.09 2.85 -10.46
N GLY A 20 4.55 2.46 -9.26
CA GLY A 20 5.15 1.15 -9.03
C GLY A 20 6.55 0.98 -9.61
N ASN A 21 7.21 2.06 -10.04
CA ASN A 21 8.63 2.09 -10.32
C ASN A 21 9.20 3.46 -9.90
N ASP A 22 9.80 3.51 -8.72
CA ASP A 22 10.44 4.72 -8.19
C ASP A 22 11.95 4.79 -8.50
N SER A 23 12.49 3.94 -9.38
CA SER A 23 13.91 3.97 -9.79
C SER A 23 14.28 5.27 -10.50
N HIS A 24 15.23 6.03 -9.95
CA HIS A 24 15.78 7.19 -10.65
C HIS A 24 16.54 6.79 -11.91
N SER A 25 17.23 5.64 -11.91
CA SER A 25 17.97 5.16 -13.08
C SER A 25 17.05 4.87 -14.26
N ASP A 26 15.93 4.17 -14.02
CA ASP A 26 14.93 3.88 -15.05
C ASP A 26 14.27 5.17 -15.56
N LEU A 27 14.04 6.13 -14.65
CA LEU A 27 13.47 7.42 -15.01
C LEU A 27 14.44 8.24 -15.87
N LEU A 28 15.73 8.29 -15.52
CA LEU A 28 16.78 8.94 -16.32
C LEU A 28 16.91 8.30 -17.71
N GLU A 29 16.90 6.97 -17.79
CA GLU A 29 16.91 6.23 -19.05
C GLU A 29 15.70 6.60 -19.92
N SER A 30 14.49 6.64 -19.34
CA SER A 30 13.26 7.03 -20.04
C SER A 30 13.30 8.46 -20.57
N LEU A 31 14.09 9.33 -19.93
CA LEU A 31 14.31 10.72 -20.34
C LEU A 31 15.45 10.87 -21.34
N GLY A 32 16.18 9.79 -21.66
CA GLY A 32 17.37 9.84 -22.51
C GLY A 32 18.54 10.60 -21.86
N ILE A 33 18.61 10.61 -20.53
CA ILE A 33 19.67 11.29 -19.78
C ILE A 33 20.62 10.24 -19.23
N GLU A 34 21.90 10.30 -19.65
CA GLU A 34 22.91 9.40 -19.10
C GLU A 34 23.24 9.75 -17.65
N ASP A 35 23.32 8.72 -16.81
CA ASP A 35 23.69 8.84 -15.41
C ASP A 35 25.21 8.96 -15.25
N THR A 36 25.72 10.19 -15.37
CA THR A 36 27.15 10.50 -15.20
C THR A 36 27.35 11.61 -14.19
N HIS A 37 28.54 11.66 -13.58
CA HIS A 37 28.94 12.76 -12.70
C HIS A 37 28.78 14.13 -13.38
N PHE A 38 29.10 14.24 -14.67
CA PHE A 38 28.93 15.48 -15.43
C PHE A 38 27.44 15.89 -15.48
N ASN A 39 26.55 14.97 -15.82
CA ASN A 39 25.12 15.25 -15.88
C ASN A 39 24.50 15.51 -14.50
N ALA A 40 24.89 14.78 -13.46
CA ALA A 40 24.45 15.06 -12.09
C ALA A 40 24.86 16.49 -11.65
N SER A 41 26.00 17.00 -12.12
CA SER A 41 26.50 18.35 -11.83
C SER A 41 25.91 19.49 -12.66
N LYS A 42 25.13 19.19 -13.71
CA LYS A 42 24.67 20.23 -14.67
C LYS A 42 23.21 20.10 -15.09
N THR A 43 22.68 18.89 -15.13
CA THR A 43 21.46 18.58 -15.88
C THR A 43 20.28 18.29 -14.97
N PHE A 44 20.47 17.54 -13.89
CA PHE A 44 19.35 17.02 -13.11
C PHE A 44 19.64 16.93 -11.60
N VAL A 45 18.57 16.84 -10.83
CA VAL A 45 18.61 16.48 -9.40
C VAL A 45 17.66 15.31 -9.15
N ARG A 46 18.16 14.23 -8.55
CA ARG A 46 17.33 13.15 -7.98
C ARG A 46 16.72 13.65 -6.68
N ALA A 47 15.40 13.58 -6.61
CA ALA A 47 14.67 13.94 -5.40
C ALA A 47 13.70 12.85 -5.01
N GLU A 48 13.45 12.77 -3.70
CA GLU A 48 12.40 11.96 -3.10
C GLU A 48 11.59 12.83 -2.13
N LEU A 49 10.29 12.55 -2.04
CA LEU A 49 9.43 13.17 -1.04
C LEU A 49 8.68 12.09 -0.27
N VAL A 50 9.09 11.88 0.98
CA VAL A 50 8.76 10.70 1.75
C VAL A 50 7.77 11.04 2.88
N PRO A 51 6.59 10.39 2.93
CA PRO A 51 5.65 10.59 4.03
C PRO A 51 6.22 10.05 5.35
N PRO A 52 6.00 10.74 6.49
CA PRO A 52 6.36 10.21 7.81
C PRO A 52 5.70 8.86 8.04
N ASP A 53 6.49 7.88 8.47
CA ASP A 53 6.07 6.49 8.73
C ASP A 53 5.32 5.81 7.55
N GLY A 54 5.50 6.31 6.32
CA GLY A 54 4.77 5.82 5.15
C GLY A 54 3.33 6.34 5.02
N ASN A 55 2.82 7.15 5.96
CA ASN A 55 1.43 7.59 5.97
C ASN A 55 1.18 8.77 5.01
N LYS A 56 0.65 8.46 3.82
CA LYS A 56 0.34 9.46 2.79
C LYS A 56 -0.80 10.42 3.14
N ALA A 57 -1.56 10.18 4.20
CA ALA A 57 -2.59 11.12 4.66
C ALA A 57 -2.04 12.34 5.42
N VAL A 58 -0.77 12.28 5.85
CA VAL A 58 -0.12 13.42 6.51
C VAL A 58 0.02 14.57 5.53
N ASP A 59 -0.18 15.80 6.02
CA ASP A 59 0.02 17.01 5.21
C ASP A 59 1.37 16.97 4.47
N ILE A 60 1.34 17.23 3.17
CA ILE A 60 2.50 17.10 2.29
C ILE A 60 3.66 18.03 2.70
N GLY A 61 3.38 19.14 3.40
CA GLY A 61 4.40 20.04 3.94
C GLY A 61 5.26 19.40 5.03
N LYS A 62 4.78 18.31 5.66
CA LYS A 62 5.51 17.56 6.69
C LYS A 62 6.31 16.40 6.13
N TRP A 63 6.20 16.11 4.84
CA TRP A 63 6.95 15.03 4.20
C TRP A 63 8.41 15.43 4.07
N GLU A 64 9.29 14.46 4.28
CA GLU A 64 10.74 14.63 4.19
C GLU A 64 11.13 14.78 2.72
N TYR A 65 11.78 15.90 2.38
CA TYR A 65 12.36 16.11 1.05
C TYR A 65 13.83 15.70 1.09
N ILE A 66 14.21 14.81 0.18
CA ILE A 66 15.53 14.20 0.12
C ILE A 66 16.12 14.47 -1.26
N VAL A 67 17.34 14.97 -1.29
CA VAL A 67 18.17 15.00 -2.49
C VAL A 67 19.05 13.75 -2.49
N ASP A 68 18.84 12.87 -3.47
CA ASP A 68 19.50 11.55 -3.56
C ASP A 68 20.71 11.58 -4.51
N GLN A 69 21.63 12.51 -4.28
CA GLN A 69 22.90 12.60 -4.99
C GLN A 69 23.92 13.48 -4.23
N ASP A 70 25.21 13.16 -4.38
CA ASP A 70 26.30 13.85 -3.68
C ASP A 70 26.66 15.22 -4.29
N ILE A 71 26.19 15.48 -5.50
CA ILE A 71 26.53 16.65 -6.30
C ILE A 71 25.28 17.16 -7.02
N THR A 72 25.02 18.46 -6.90
CA THR A 72 23.90 19.16 -7.50
C THR A 72 24.38 20.22 -8.50
N PRO A 73 23.54 20.63 -9.46
CA PRO A 73 23.88 21.72 -10.37
C PRO A 73 23.82 23.09 -9.69
N ASP A 74 24.69 24.02 -10.12
CA ASP A 74 24.72 25.41 -9.61
C ASP A 74 23.32 26.07 -9.62
N TRP A 75 22.52 25.82 -10.67
CA TRP A 75 21.17 26.37 -10.78
C TRP A 75 20.21 25.88 -9.70
N TYR A 76 20.44 24.71 -9.12
CA TYR A 76 19.67 24.18 -8.00
C TYR A 76 20.16 24.79 -6.69
N ASP A 77 21.48 24.85 -6.50
CA ASP A 77 22.11 25.39 -5.28
C ASP A 77 21.83 26.88 -5.08
N ASP A 78 21.64 27.62 -6.18
CA ASP A 78 21.25 29.02 -6.17
C ASP A 78 19.86 29.26 -5.53
N ASP A 79 18.92 28.30 -5.65
CA ASP A 79 17.54 28.41 -5.12
C ASP A 79 16.90 27.03 -4.85
N PRO A 80 17.42 26.25 -3.89
CA PRO A 80 16.93 24.89 -3.63
C PRO A 80 15.47 24.88 -3.15
N GLY A 81 15.06 25.93 -2.43
CA GLY A 81 13.71 26.06 -1.88
C GLY A 81 12.63 26.16 -2.97
N ARG A 82 12.91 26.86 -4.08
CA ARG A 82 11.99 26.88 -5.23
C ARG A 82 11.84 25.48 -5.84
N TYR A 83 12.92 24.76 -6.07
CA TYR A 83 12.88 23.45 -6.70
C TYR A 83 12.20 22.39 -5.82
N GLU A 84 12.42 22.45 -4.51
CA GLU A 84 11.66 21.67 -3.55
C GLU A 84 10.15 22.00 -3.62
N ALA A 85 9.79 23.29 -3.66
CA ALA A 85 8.39 23.69 -3.77
C ALA A 85 7.73 23.18 -5.07
N ASP A 86 8.42 23.30 -6.21
CA ASP A 86 7.97 22.76 -7.50
C ASP A 86 7.77 21.23 -7.43
N PHE A 87 8.69 20.52 -6.75
CA PHE A 87 8.58 19.07 -6.53
C PHE A 87 7.36 18.70 -5.67
N ARG A 88 7.17 19.40 -4.55
CA ARG A 88 6.00 19.19 -3.67
C ARG A 88 4.68 19.47 -4.40
N VAL A 89 4.62 20.49 -5.26
CA VAL A 89 3.44 20.77 -6.09
C VAL A 89 3.17 19.61 -7.07
N ALA A 90 4.20 19.12 -7.75
CA ALA A 90 4.05 17.98 -8.66
C ALA A 90 3.56 16.73 -7.94
N VAL A 91 4.12 16.40 -6.77
CA VAL A 91 3.69 15.24 -5.97
C VAL A 91 2.26 15.43 -5.46
N LYS A 92 1.90 16.63 -5.00
CA LYS A 92 0.52 16.93 -4.56
C LYS A 92 -0.51 16.69 -5.67
N GLU A 93 -0.21 17.15 -6.88
CA GLU A 93 -1.11 16.95 -8.02
C GLU A 93 -1.20 15.46 -8.43
N TYR A 94 -0.08 14.73 -8.37
CA TYR A 94 -0.07 13.28 -8.60
C TYR A 94 -0.98 12.50 -7.63
N LEU A 95 -1.11 12.96 -6.37
CA LEU A 95 -1.87 12.25 -5.33
C LEU A 95 -3.38 12.51 -5.35
N LYS A 96 -3.86 13.54 -6.07
CA LYS A 96 -5.20 14.15 -5.92
C LYS A 96 -6.38 13.18 -6.03
N ASP A 97 -6.23 12.08 -6.76
CA ASP A 97 -7.27 11.06 -6.97
C ASP A 97 -6.79 9.63 -6.65
N LYS A 98 -5.63 9.50 -5.97
CA LYS A 98 -5.01 8.19 -5.68
C LYS A 98 -5.54 7.55 -4.41
N PHE A 99 -5.99 8.36 -3.46
CA PHE A 99 -6.54 7.88 -2.20
C PHE A 99 -7.51 8.91 -1.61
N VAL A 100 -8.30 8.44 -0.66
CA VAL A 100 -9.08 9.28 0.25
C VAL A 100 -8.50 9.19 1.65
N VAL A 101 -8.69 10.23 2.46
CA VAL A 101 -8.29 10.21 3.87
C VAL A 101 -9.49 9.79 4.71
N ILE A 102 -9.34 8.69 5.44
CA ILE A 102 -10.36 8.18 6.38
C ILE A 102 -9.66 7.86 7.70
N CYS A 103 -10.19 8.38 8.81
CA CYS A 103 -9.60 8.23 10.15
C CYS A 103 -8.08 8.53 10.19
N GLY A 104 -7.63 9.58 9.51
CA GLY A 104 -6.20 9.99 9.49
C GLY A 104 -5.25 9.06 8.73
N ARG A 105 -5.79 8.09 7.97
CA ARG A 105 -5.04 7.15 7.14
C ARG A 105 -5.43 7.34 5.67
N ALA A 106 -4.52 7.01 4.76
CA ALA A 106 -4.80 7.01 3.32
C ALA A 106 -5.44 5.67 2.91
N TRP A 107 -6.48 5.72 2.07
CA TRP A 107 -7.20 4.55 1.60
C TRP A 107 -7.47 4.63 0.11
N THR A 108 -7.23 3.53 -0.60
CA THR A 108 -7.53 3.43 -2.03
C THR A 108 -8.92 2.84 -2.25
N PRO A 109 -9.82 3.50 -2.98
CA PRO A 109 -11.05 2.87 -3.44
C PRO A 109 -10.71 1.80 -4.48
N ILE A 110 -10.97 0.53 -4.16
CA ILE A 110 -10.57 -0.60 -5.02
C ILE A 110 -11.71 -1.18 -5.85
N LYS A 111 -12.96 -1.03 -5.38
CA LYS A 111 -14.20 -1.52 -6.00
C LYS A 111 -15.40 -0.74 -5.45
N SER A 112 -16.45 -0.62 -6.25
CA SER A 112 -17.77 -0.19 -5.78
C SER A 112 -18.85 -1.12 -6.34
N ASP A 113 -19.81 -1.51 -5.51
CA ASP A 113 -20.96 -2.34 -5.89
C ASP A 113 -22.23 -1.86 -5.15
N GLU A 114 -23.32 -2.65 -5.19
CA GLU A 114 -24.57 -2.32 -4.50
C GLU A 114 -24.45 -2.22 -2.97
N LYS A 115 -23.41 -2.81 -2.36
CA LYS A 115 -23.16 -2.74 -0.92
C LYS A 115 -22.50 -1.40 -0.56
N GLY A 116 -21.60 -0.91 -1.41
CA GLY A 116 -20.89 0.35 -1.19
C GLY A 116 -19.53 0.37 -1.86
N THR A 117 -18.67 1.27 -1.41
CA THR A 117 -17.28 1.35 -1.88
C THR A 117 -16.34 0.63 -0.93
N TYR A 118 -15.48 -0.19 -1.49
CA TYR A 118 -14.45 -0.96 -0.81
C TYR A 118 -13.18 -0.13 -0.78
N TYR A 119 -12.72 0.19 0.42
CA TYR A 119 -11.53 0.98 0.66
C TYR A 119 -10.45 0.08 1.22
N LEU A 120 -9.33 -0.07 0.51
CA LEU A 120 -8.15 -0.78 0.98
C LEU A 120 -7.19 0.22 1.63
N LEU A 121 -6.67 -0.09 2.81
CA LEU A 121 -5.67 0.74 3.47
C LEU A 121 -4.42 0.88 2.57
N ASP A 122 -3.92 2.11 2.42
CA ASP A 122 -2.61 2.36 1.83
C ASP A 122 -1.53 2.07 2.87
N GLY A 123 -0.55 1.22 2.51
CA GLY A 123 0.43 0.69 3.46
C GLY A 123 -0.12 -0.42 4.34
N PHE A 124 0.37 -0.51 5.57
CA PHE A 124 -0.01 -1.54 6.55
C PHE A 124 -0.48 -0.91 7.84
N LEU A 125 -1.36 -1.61 8.54
CA LEU A 125 -1.69 -1.26 9.91
C LEU A 125 -0.50 -1.58 10.81
N GLU A 126 -0.08 -2.85 10.78
CA GLU A 126 1.06 -3.43 11.51
C GLU A 126 1.53 -4.71 10.79
N GLU A 127 2.55 -5.40 11.32
CA GLU A 127 3.00 -6.70 10.84
C GLU A 127 2.80 -7.77 11.91
N TYR A 128 2.17 -8.89 11.53
CA TYR A 128 1.83 -9.98 12.45
C TYR A 128 2.13 -11.36 11.85
N THR A 129 2.33 -12.34 12.72
CA THR A 129 2.12 -13.75 12.33
C THR A 129 0.63 -13.97 12.10
N PHE A 130 0.30 -14.87 11.17
CA PHE A 130 -1.11 -15.10 10.86
C PHE A 130 -1.84 -15.75 12.04
N GLY A 131 -1.29 -16.83 12.59
CA GLY A 131 -1.90 -17.56 13.69
C GLY A 131 -1.31 -18.95 13.87
N LYS A 132 -1.88 -19.72 14.81
CA LYS A 132 -1.47 -21.11 15.06
C LYS A 132 -1.85 -22.07 13.93
N ASN A 133 -2.82 -21.67 13.10
CA ASN A 133 -3.27 -22.36 11.90
C ASN A 133 -3.60 -21.30 10.83
N ASN A 134 -4.01 -21.75 9.66
CA ASN A 134 -4.36 -20.91 8.52
C ASN A 134 -5.85 -20.49 8.46
N ASN A 135 -6.62 -20.73 9.51
CA ASN A 135 -8.02 -20.29 9.57
C ASN A 135 -8.10 -18.81 9.97
N TYR A 136 -8.54 -17.94 9.05
CA TYR A 136 -8.68 -16.51 9.33
C TYR A 136 -9.62 -16.22 10.49
N ALA A 137 -10.68 -17.02 10.68
CA ALA A 137 -11.67 -16.84 11.75
C ALA A 137 -11.04 -16.86 13.15
N GLU A 138 -9.94 -17.59 13.31
CA GLU A 138 -9.19 -17.81 14.56
C GLU A 138 -7.83 -17.08 14.57
N SER A 139 -7.53 -16.32 13.51
CA SER A 139 -6.22 -15.72 13.30
C SER A 139 -5.92 -14.61 14.31
N ASN A 140 -4.64 -14.41 14.60
CA ASN A 140 -4.18 -13.25 15.36
C ASN A 140 -4.58 -11.95 14.62
N ILE A 141 -4.47 -11.95 13.29
CA ILE A 141 -4.81 -10.79 12.44
C ILE A 141 -6.25 -10.34 12.66
N ARG A 142 -7.22 -11.26 12.65
CA ARG A 142 -8.63 -10.91 12.85
C ARG A 142 -8.87 -10.29 14.22
N ASN A 143 -8.29 -10.86 15.27
CA ASN A 143 -8.41 -10.33 16.63
C ASN A 143 -7.89 -8.89 16.71
N GLU A 144 -6.69 -8.64 16.17
CA GLU A 144 -6.10 -7.29 16.14
C GLU A 144 -6.96 -6.29 15.36
N LEU A 145 -7.56 -6.70 14.23
CA LEU A 145 -8.42 -5.82 13.45
C LEU A 145 -9.72 -5.47 14.17
N VAL A 146 -10.38 -6.44 14.80
CA VAL A 146 -11.67 -6.24 15.48
C VAL A 146 -11.56 -5.26 16.65
N ASP A 147 -10.46 -5.35 17.41
CA ASP A 147 -10.22 -4.58 18.64
C ASP A 147 -9.39 -3.31 18.42
N SER A 148 -8.87 -3.09 17.22
CA SER A 148 -8.02 -1.94 16.88
C SER A 148 -8.68 -0.58 17.15
N GLU A 149 -7.85 0.43 17.46
CA GLU A 149 -8.30 1.83 17.52
C GLU A 149 -8.86 2.29 16.17
N LEU A 150 -8.32 1.80 15.06
CA LEU A 150 -8.85 2.09 13.73
C LEU A 150 -10.30 1.63 13.56
N ALA A 151 -10.65 0.43 14.06
CA ALA A 151 -12.02 -0.05 14.05
C ALA A 151 -12.95 0.84 14.92
N LYS A 152 -12.46 1.34 16.06
CA LYS A 152 -13.22 2.27 16.92
C LYS A 152 -13.45 3.61 16.23
N ASP A 153 -12.42 4.17 15.61
CA ASP A 153 -12.50 5.43 14.86
C ASP A 153 -13.44 5.32 13.67
N LEU A 154 -13.38 4.23 12.91
CA LEU A 154 -14.31 3.98 11.80
C LEU A 154 -15.76 3.92 12.28
N ARG A 155 -16.04 3.20 13.39
CA ARG A 155 -17.39 3.13 13.96
C ARG A 155 -17.89 4.50 14.39
N LYS A 156 -17.01 5.31 15.00
CA LYS A 156 -17.31 6.66 15.44
C LYS A 156 -17.59 7.61 14.26
N GLU A 157 -16.84 7.47 13.17
CA GLU A 157 -16.95 8.35 12.00
C GLU A 157 -18.12 7.98 11.07
N PHE A 158 -18.35 6.68 10.83
CA PHE A 158 -19.29 6.22 9.80
C PHE A 158 -20.54 5.54 10.34
N GLY A 159 -20.53 5.01 11.58
CA GLY A 159 -21.68 4.33 12.19
C GLY A 159 -22.34 3.32 11.24
N ASP A 160 -23.65 3.50 11.01
CA ASP A 160 -24.50 2.62 10.19
C ASP A 160 -24.18 2.61 8.69
N ARG A 161 -23.28 3.49 8.24
CA ARG A 161 -22.76 3.47 6.86
C ARG A 161 -21.71 2.39 6.65
N LEU A 162 -21.09 1.88 7.71
CA LEU A 162 -20.21 0.72 7.61
C LEU A 162 -21.03 -0.51 7.24
N VAL A 163 -20.53 -1.26 6.27
CA VAL A 163 -21.15 -2.52 5.85
C VAL A 163 -20.37 -3.67 6.49
N PRO A 164 -21.04 -4.55 7.25
CA PRO A 164 -20.43 -5.78 7.74
C PRO A 164 -19.91 -6.64 6.57
N ILE A 165 -18.69 -7.12 6.70
CA ILE A 165 -18.00 -7.93 5.71
C ILE A 165 -18.43 -9.39 5.90
N ALA A 166 -18.61 -10.08 4.77
CA ALA A 166 -18.70 -11.54 4.70
C ALA A 166 -17.53 -12.04 3.85
N LEU A 167 -16.67 -12.87 4.44
CA LEU A 167 -15.51 -13.48 3.79
C LEU A 167 -15.69 -14.98 3.68
N ASP A 168 -15.73 -15.46 2.44
CA ASP A 168 -15.61 -16.88 2.14
C ASP A 168 -14.14 -17.31 2.29
N LEU A 169 -13.88 -18.26 3.19
CA LEU A 169 -12.55 -18.79 3.49
C LEU A 169 -12.20 -20.02 2.65
N LEU A 170 -12.80 -20.15 1.47
CA LEU A 170 -12.43 -21.13 0.45
C LEU A 170 -10.90 -21.14 0.25
N SER A 171 -10.29 -22.32 0.38
CA SER A 171 -8.85 -22.48 0.20
C SER A 171 -8.44 -22.37 -1.28
N LEU A 172 -7.14 -22.20 -1.52
CA LEU A 172 -6.59 -22.18 -2.87
C LEU A 172 -6.94 -23.46 -3.66
N ASP A 173 -6.92 -24.62 -3.00
CA ASP A 173 -7.27 -25.91 -3.60
C ASP A 173 -8.78 -26.22 -3.57
N GLY A 174 -9.62 -25.28 -3.13
CA GLY A 174 -11.08 -25.32 -3.27
C GLY A 174 -11.83 -26.05 -2.17
N LEU A 175 -11.23 -26.22 -0.99
CA LEU A 175 -11.84 -26.81 0.19
C LEU A 175 -12.54 -25.73 1.02
N ASP A 176 -13.71 -26.06 1.56
CA ASP A 176 -14.64 -25.14 2.22
C ASP A 176 -14.77 -25.38 3.74
N ASP A 177 -13.84 -26.15 4.33
CA ASP A 177 -13.85 -26.57 5.75
C ASP A 177 -14.10 -25.41 6.74
N TYR A 178 -13.60 -24.21 6.44
CA TYR A 178 -13.69 -23.04 7.33
C TYR A 178 -14.93 -22.17 7.10
N GLY A 179 -15.66 -22.39 6.01
CA GLY A 179 -16.89 -21.66 5.68
C GLY A 179 -16.72 -20.16 5.55
N ILE A 180 -17.73 -19.41 6.02
CA ILE A 180 -17.82 -17.95 5.88
C ILE A 180 -17.65 -17.29 7.25
N VAL A 181 -16.81 -16.26 7.31
CA VAL A 181 -16.71 -15.33 8.45
C VAL A 181 -17.49 -14.07 8.15
N GLU A 182 -18.37 -13.65 9.05
CA GLU A 182 -19.24 -12.49 8.86
C GLU A 182 -19.28 -11.56 10.07
N GLY A 183 -19.65 -10.30 9.83
CA GLY A 183 -19.95 -9.32 10.88
C GLY A 183 -18.84 -8.31 11.17
N ASP A 184 -17.62 -8.56 10.68
CA ASP A 184 -16.48 -7.68 10.89
C ASP A 184 -16.60 -6.42 10.01
N ILE A 185 -16.11 -5.27 10.48
CA ILE A 185 -16.07 -4.01 9.71
C ILE A 185 -14.72 -3.75 9.02
N LEU A 186 -13.69 -4.46 9.49
CA LEU A 186 -12.35 -4.49 8.93
C LEU A 186 -11.98 -5.95 8.73
N ALA A 187 -11.43 -6.27 7.56
CA ALA A 187 -10.85 -7.57 7.30
C ALA A 187 -9.68 -7.43 6.32
N ILE A 188 -8.85 -8.47 6.16
CA ILE A 188 -7.88 -8.52 5.05
C ILE A 188 -8.53 -9.16 3.81
N PRO A 189 -8.12 -8.78 2.58
CA PRO A 189 -8.68 -9.36 1.36
C PRO A 189 -8.52 -10.88 1.26
N THR A 190 -9.48 -11.55 0.64
CA THR A 190 -9.28 -12.89 0.07
C THR A 190 -8.50 -12.81 -1.24
N LEU A 191 -7.99 -13.94 -1.71
CA LEU A 191 -7.39 -14.06 -3.05
C LEU A 191 -8.38 -13.64 -4.15
N ASP A 192 -9.67 -13.93 -3.97
CA ASP A 192 -10.70 -13.61 -4.96
C ASP A 192 -10.93 -12.11 -5.05
N LEU A 193 -11.10 -11.44 -3.91
CA LEU A 193 -11.22 -9.99 -3.87
C LEU A 193 -9.95 -9.32 -4.43
N TYR A 194 -8.76 -9.85 -4.10
CA TYR A 194 -7.49 -9.37 -4.65
C TYR A 194 -7.46 -9.49 -6.19
N ARG A 195 -7.87 -10.64 -6.75
CA ARG A 195 -7.89 -10.86 -8.21
C ARG A 195 -8.89 -9.93 -8.89
N GLU A 196 -10.08 -9.79 -8.33
CA GLU A 196 -11.13 -8.90 -8.83
C GLU A 196 -10.64 -7.44 -8.87
N CYS A 197 -10.03 -6.99 -7.78
CA CYS A 197 -9.62 -5.60 -7.60
C CYS A 197 -8.19 -5.31 -8.08
N ARG A 198 -7.49 -6.27 -8.70
CA ARG A 198 -6.04 -6.18 -8.94
C ARG A 198 -5.60 -4.92 -9.68
N LYS A 199 -6.43 -4.43 -10.61
CA LYS A 199 -6.16 -3.23 -11.41
C LYS A 199 -6.13 -1.95 -10.56
N SER A 200 -6.91 -1.92 -9.49
CA SER A 200 -7.07 -0.75 -8.62
C SER A 200 -6.14 -0.78 -7.41
N ILE A 201 -5.56 -1.93 -7.07
CA ILE A 201 -4.70 -2.11 -5.90
C ILE A 201 -3.29 -1.55 -6.21
N PRO A 202 -2.83 -0.51 -5.49
CA PRO A 202 -1.48 0.01 -5.64
C PRO A 202 -0.44 -1.02 -5.20
N LYS A 203 0.74 -0.94 -5.81
CA LYS A 203 1.89 -1.74 -5.38
C LYS A 203 2.24 -1.42 -3.92
N SER A 204 2.87 -2.40 -3.29
CA SER A 204 3.27 -2.36 -1.89
C SER A 204 4.74 -2.73 -1.79
N ASP A 205 5.48 -2.07 -0.90
CA ASP A 205 6.91 -2.28 -0.75
C ASP A 205 7.25 -3.52 0.10
N ASN A 206 6.25 -4.07 0.81
CA ASN A 206 6.39 -5.32 1.56
C ASN A 206 5.31 -6.35 1.21
N TRP A 207 5.51 -7.56 1.73
CA TRP A 207 4.61 -8.69 1.63
C TRP A 207 3.46 -8.55 2.62
N TRP A 208 2.28 -9.03 2.24
CA TRP A 208 1.09 -8.92 3.09
C TRP A 208 0.16 -10.12 2.99
N TRP A 209 -0.54 -10.39 4.09
CA TRP A 209 -1.43 -11.55 4.22
C TRP A 209 -2.72 -11.39 3.43
N LEU A 210 -3.21 -12.50 2.88
CA LEU A 210 -4.60 -12.65 2.47
C LEU A 210 -5.34 -13.55 3.48
N ALA A 211 -6.67 -13.46 3.52
CA ALA A 211 -7.49 -14.34 4.36
C ALA A 211 -7.59 -15.77 3.82
N THR A 212 -7.14 -16.01 2.58
CA THR A 212 -7.27 -17.30 1.89
C THR A 212 -6.22 -18.31 2.39
N PRO A 213 -6.64 -19.46 2.94
CA PRO A 213 -5.72 -20.53 3.28
C PRO A 213 -5.18 -21.23 2.01
N ASP A 214 -3.99 -21.81 2.08
CA ASP A 214 -3.43 -22.57 0.95
C ASP A 214 -4.13 -23.93 0.78
N SER A 215 -4.49 -24.57 1.89
CA SER A 215 -5.31 -25.79 1.98
C SER A 215 -5.98 -25.82 3.36
N THR A 216 -6.70 -26.88 3.71
CA THR A 216 -7.40 -27.03 5.00
C THR A 216 -7.03 -28.36 5.67
N PRO A 217 -7.49 -28.65 6.90
CA PRO A 217 -7.21 -29.92 7.58
C PRO A 217 -7.69 -31.15 6.80
N SER A 218 -8.78 -31.04 6.01
CA SER A 218 -9.25 -32.13 5.15
C SER A 218 -8.35 -32.36 3.92
N GLY A 219 -7.52 -31.36 3.56
CA GLY A 219 -6.60 -31.39 2.43
C GLY A 219 -5.16 -31.70 2.82
N THR A 220 -4.24 -30.83 2.41
CA THR A 220 -2.78 -31.00 2.56
C THR A 220 -2.22 -30.39 3.84
N GLY A 221 -3.03 -29.63 4.59
CA GLY A 221 -2.66 -29.14 5.91
C GLY A 221 -3.23 -27.75 6.24
N ALA A 222 -3.01 -27.33 7.48
CA ALA A 222 -3.50 -26.07 8.04
C ALA A 222 -2.39 -25.06 8.36
N SER A 223 -1.20 -25.25 7.81
CA SER A 223 0.00 -24.46 8.17
C SER A 223 0.28 -23.28 7.23
N CYS A 224 -0.34 -23.23 6.05
CA CYS A 224 0.02 -22.28 5.01
C CYS A 224 -1.13 -21.36 4.63
N VAL A 225 -0.82 -20.06 4.47
CA VAL A 225 -1.77 -19.01 4.07
C VAL A 225 -1.24 -18.30 2.83
N ARG A 226 -2.15 -17.85 1.95
CA ARG A 226 -1.80 -17.04 0.79
C ARG A 226 -1.32 -15.65 1.20
N CYS A 227 -0.30 -15.15 0.53
CA CYS A 227 0.20 -13.78 0.71
C CYS A 227 0.60 -13.18 -0.64
N VAL A 228 0.61 -11.85 -0.70
CA VAL A 228 1.03 -11.10 -1.89
C VAL A 228 2.41 -10.50 -1.62
N ARG A 229 3.33 -10.70 -2.56
CA ARG A 229 4.68 -10.14 -2.55
C ARG A 229 4.68 -8.68 -2.97
N SER A 230 5.78 -7.97 -2.74
CA SER A 230 5.97 -6.58 -3.19
C SER A 230 5.90 -6.41 -4.72
N ASP A 231 6.29 -7.44 -5.48
CA ASP A 231 6.16 -7.51 -6.93
C ASP A 231 4.74 -7.88 -7.42
N GLY A 232 3.80 -8.14 -6.49
CA GLY A 232 2.42 -8.52 -6.78
C GLY A 232 2.20 -10.01 -7.05
N TYR A 233 3.25 -10.84 -7.01
CA TYR A 233 3.11 -12.29 -7.10
C TYR A 233 2.43 -12.86 -5.84
N VAL A 234 1.52 -13.81 -6.02
CA VAL A 234 0.84 -14.49 -4.91
C VAL A 234 1.60 -15.77 -4.56
N SER A 235 2.10 -15.85 -3.33
CA SER A 235 2.76 -17.04 -2.76
C SER A 235 1.96 -17.58 -1.57
N TYR A 236 2.48 -18.61 -0.90
CA TYR A 236 2.00 -19.04 0.40
C TYR A 236 3.14 -19.04 1.41
N ARG A 237 2.82 -18.86 2.69
CA ARG A 237 3.79 -18.75 3.79
C ARG A 237 3.24 -19.41 5.05
N ASP A 238 4.14 -19.79 5.95
CA ASP A 238 3.78 -20.48 7.18
C ASP A 238 3.03 -19.53 8.12
N CYS A 239 1.86 -19.94 8.59
CA CYS A 239 0.97 -19.07 9.38
C CYS A 239 1.54 -18.73 10.77
N GLY A 240 2.38 -19.60 11.33
CA GLY A 240 2.88 -19.49 12.70
C GLY A 240 4.28 -18.88 12.82
N TRP A 241 5.10 -18.97 11.76
CA TRP A 241 6.50 -18.51 11.78
C TRP A 241 6.75 -17.22 11.00
N ASP A 242 6.01 -16.98 9.91
CA ASP A 242 6.22 -15.81 9.08
C ASP A 242 5.48 -14.59 9.62
N VAL A 243 6.13 -13.42 9.58
CA VAL A 243 5.53 -12.12 9.89
C VAL A 243 5.32 -11.35 8.59
N ARG A 244 4.12 -10.83 8.34
CA ARG A 244 3.79 -10.05 7.13
C ARG A 244 2.86 -8.89 7.45
N GLY A 245 2.79 -7.93 6.55
CA GLY A 245 1.92 -6.76 6.69
C GLY A 245 0.43 -7.13 6.73
N VAL A 246 -0.30 -6.46 7.63
CA VAL A 246 -1.75 -6.50 7.71
C VAL A 246 -2.30 -5.31 6.95
N ARG A 247 -2.94 -5.58 5.81
CA ARG A 247 -3.51 -4.56 4.90
C ARG A 247 -5.03 -4.69 4.86
N PRO A 248 -5.76 -4.08 5.82
CA PRO A 248 -7.19 -4.26 5.92
C PRO A 248 -7.94 -3.45 4.86
N PHE A 249 -9.18 -3.85 4.60
CA PHE A 249 -10.17 -3.09 3.87
C PHE A 249 -11.44 -2.92 4.71
N CYS A 250 -12.21 -1.88 4.41
CA CYS A 250 -13.57 -1.67 4.91
C CYS A 250 -14.52 -1.37 3.74
N ILE A 251 -15.83 -1.45 4.01
CA ILE A 251 -16.88 -1.14 3.05
C ILE A 251 -17.75 -0.04 3.62
N ILE A 252 -17.92 1.06 2.89
CA ILE A 252 -18.74 2.20 3.30
C ILE A 252 -19.83 2.43 2.26
N LYS A 253 -21.09 2.54 2.72
CA LYS A 253 -22.21 2.93 1.88
C LYS A 253 -21.99 4.33 1.32
N SER A 254 -22.20 4.45 0.00
CA SER A 254 -22.23 5.71 -0.73
C SER A 254 -23.23 6.69 -0.11
#